data_AF-A0AAU4LXY5-F1
#
_entry.id   AF-A0AAU4LXY5-F1
#
_cell.length_a   1.000
_cell.length_b   1.000
_cell.length_c   1.000
_cell.angle_alpha   90.00
_cell.angle_beta   90.00
_cell.angle_gamma   90.00
#
_symmetry.space_group_name_H-M   'P 1'
#
loop_
_entity.id
_entity.type
_entity.pdbx_description
1 polymer ?
#
loop_
_entity_poly.entity_id
_entity_poly.type
_entity_poly.pdbx_seq_one_letter_code
_entity_poly.pdbx_strand_id
1 'polypeptide(L)'
;MTTTLMTHAGPGEAEALVTRTGGMPLAPEGLAWPGCATCGGAMQFLAQIVLDGVGGPIDRVPPQAGHVMAIFMCQNDPGMCDEWSPTAGGNRAILFPSDGLRPMPAPEPDEAVLHLGAVNAVTLVSLPSPDYGSAREEWAGRSGNDLKHVLGQLGGRPEWLQDDETPTCPTCTRPMDLVAQLEEGPDHATAMNFGGCGTAFAFACAPCAQAAFLWQC
;
A
#
# COMPACT_ATOMS: atom_id res chain seq x y z
N MET A 1 9.39 6.75 -21.37
CA MET A 1 9.15 6.26 -19.99
C MET A 1 7.66 6.00 -19.87
N THR A 2 7.26 5.07 -19.02
CA THR A 2 5.85 4.71 -18.82
C THR A 2 5.57 4.70 -17.33
N THR A 3 4.41 5.22 -16.94
CA THR A 3 3.92 5.19 -15.56
C THR A 3 2.71 4.24 -15.50
N THR A 4 2.66 3.39 -14.48
CA THR A 4 1.54 2.46 -14.26
C THR A 4 0.70 2.97 -13.09
N LEU A 5 -0.49 3.49 -13.39
CA LEU A 5 -1.44 3.95 -12.39
C LEU A 5 -2.23 2.79 -11.81
N MET A 6 -2.53 2.88 -10.52
CA MET A 6 -3.60 2.13 -9.86
C MET A 6 -4.87 2.96 -9.91
N THR A 7 -5.94 2.41 -10.45
CA THR A 7 -7.22 3.14 -10.64
C THR A 7 -8.36 2.37 -10.01
N HIS A 8 -9.33 3.08 -9.44
CA HIS A 8 -10.48 2.51 -8.78
C HIS A 8 -11.38 1.79 -9.80
N ALA A 9 -11.64 0.52 -9.56
CA ALA A 9 -12.42 -0.36 -10.43
C ALA A 9 -13.79 -0.75 -9.82
N GLY A 10 -14.25 -0.01 -8.81
CA GLY A 10 -15.44 -0.33 -8.03
C GLY A 10 -15.14 -1.15 -6.77
N PRO A 11 -16.19 -1.67 -6.12
CA PRO A 11 -16.05 -2.50 -4.92
C PRO A 11 -15.18 -3.73 -5.16
N GLY A 12 -14.28 -4.02 -4.23
CA GLY A 12 -13.41 -5.19 -4.26
C GLY A 12 -13.89 -6.33 -3.37
N GLU A 13 -13.41 -7.53 -3.69
CA GLU A 13 -13.61 -8.73 -2.86
C GLU A 13 -12.59 -8.75 -1.70
N ALA A 14 -13.08 -8.87 -0.46
CA ALA A 14 -12.26 -8.68 0.75
C ALA A 14 -11.06 -9.63 0.84
N GLU A 15 -11.21 -10.87 0.36
CA GLU A 15 -10.24 -11.95 0.47
C GLU A 15 -9.60 -12.37 -0.88
N ALA A 16 -9.81 -11.60 -1.96
CA ALA A 16 -9.23 -11.95 -3.26
C ALA A 16 -7.70 -11.76 -3.28
N LEU A 17 -6.93 -12.69 -3.83
CA LEU A 17 -5.48 -12.52 -4.00
C LEU A 17 -5.15 -11.61 -5.19
N VAL A 18 -5.43 -10.32 -5.03
CA VAL A 18 -5.19 -9.26 -6.02
C VAL A 18 -4.68 -7.99 -5.32
N THR A 19 -4.10 -7.07 -6.10
CA THR A 19 -3.82 -5.71 -5.60
C THR A 19 -5.15 -5.03 -5.28
N ARG A 20 -5.31 -4.56 -4.03
CA ARG A 20 -6.52 -3.88 -3.53
C ARG A 20 -6.20 -3.00 -2.34
N THR A 21 -7.08 -2.03 -2.06
CA THR A 21 -7.10 -1.33 -0.77
C THR A 21 -8.23 -1.87 0.10
N GLY A 22 -8.00 -1.95 1.40
CA GLY A 22 -8.95 -2.49 2.37
C GLY A 22 -9.17 -3.99 2.25
N GLY A 23 -10.15 -4.49 3.00
CA GLY A 23 -10.51 -5.91 3.05
C GLY A 23 -9.73 -6.66 4.13
N MET A 24 -9.50 -7.95 3.87
CA MET A 24 -8.83 -8.84 4.80
C MET A 24 -7.39 -9.13 4.30
N PRO A 25 -6.35 -8.89 5.10
CA PRO A 25 -4.99 -9.25 4.71
C PRO A 25 -4.89 -10.77 4.52
N LEU A 26 -4.31 -11.18 3.40
CA LEU A 26 -3.88 -12.56 3.20
C LEU A 26 -2.41 -12.68 3.57
N ALA A 27 -2.07 -13.57 4.49
CA ALA A 27 -0.70 -13.79 4.95
C ALA A 27 -0.39 -15.26 5.17
N PRO A 28 0.90 -15.62 5.31
CA PRO A 28 1.28 -16.96 5.72
C PRO A 28 0.69 -17.32 7.08
N GLU A 29 0.39 -18.60 7.27
CA GLU A 29 -0.13 -19.12 8.54
C GLU A 29 0.83 -18.81 9.70
N GLY A 30 0.28 -18.31 10.82
CA GLY A 30 1.04 -17.97 12.02
C GLY A 30 1.66 -16.57 12.04
N LEU A 31 1.50 -15.76 11.00
CA LEU A 31 1.89 -14.35 11.06
C LEU A 31 0.95 -13.61 12.04
N ALA A 32 1.54 -12.96 13.04
CA ALA A 32 0.79 -12.15 14.00
C ALA A 32 0.29 -10.84 13.37
N TRP A 33 -0.89 -10.40 13.79
CA TRP A 33 -1.41 -9.08 13.40
C TRP A 33 -0.45 -7.97 13.85
N PRO A 34 -0.05 -7.03 12.96
CA PRO A 34 0.90 -5.99 13.32
C PRO A 34 0.38 -5.08 14.43
N GLY A 35 1.18 -4.93 15.49
CA GLY A 35 0.94 -4.01 16.59
C GLY A 35 1.81 -2.75 16.48
N CYS A 36 1.25 -1.61 16.88
CA CYS A 36 1.95 -0.33 16.97
C CYS A 36 3.01 -0.37 18.06
N ALA A 37 4.23 0.05 17.73
CA ALA A 37 5.34 0.11 18.69
C ALA A 37 5.12 1.17 19.79
N THR A 38 4.33 2.20 19.51
CA THR A 38 4.07 3.33 20.41
C THR A 38 2.93 3.03 21.39
N CYS A 39 1.74 2.66 20.90
CA CYS A 39 0.58 2.43 21.75
C CYS A 39 0.32 0.96 22.09
N GLY A 40 1.00 0.02 21.43
CA GLY A 40 0.81 -1.42 21.61
C GLY A 40 -0.46 -2.01 20.97
N GLY A 41 -1.38 -1.15 20.49
CA GLY A 41 -2.61 -1.58 19.84
C GLY A 41 -2.39 -2.15 18.44
N ALA A 42 -3.34 -2.96 17.98
CA ALA A 42 -3.34 -3.50 16.62
C ALA A 42 -3.45 -2.38 15.57
N MET A 43 -2.78 -2.55 14.43
CA MET A 43 -2.80 -1.59 13.33
C MET A 43 -3.94 -1.88 12.34
N GLN A 44 -4.49 -0.84 11.71
CA GLN A 44 -5.44 -0.98 10.62
C GLN A 44 -4.76 -1.57 9.38
N PHE A 45 -5.39 -2.50 8.70
CA PHE A 45 -4.97 -2.98 7.40
C PHE A 45 -5.38 -2.01 6.29
N LEU A 46 -4.41 -1.56 5.49
CA LEU A 46 -4.62 -0.56 4.45
C LEU A 46 -4.69 -1.17 3.04
N ALA A 47 -3.74 -2.01 2.66
CA ALA A 47 -3.65 -2.51 1.29
C ALA A 47 -2.90 -3.85 1.16
N GLN A 48 -3.29 -4.61 0.14
CA GLN A 48 -2.54 -5.76 -0.37
C GLN A 48 -2.02 -5.41 -1.77
N ILE A 49 -0.73 -5.61 -2.02
CA ILE A 49 -0.12 -5.41 -3.34
C ILE A 49 0.51 -6.72 -3.79
N VAL A 50 0.13 -7.17 -4.98
CA VAL A 50 0.69 -8.39 -5.59
C VAL A 50 1.91 -8.03 -6.43
N LEU A 51 3.01 -8.74 -6.21
CA LEU A 51 4.33 -8.47 -6.80
C LEU A 51 4.87 -9.71 -7.51
N ASP A 52 5.80 -9.50 -8.41
CA ASP A 52 6.56 -10.55 -9.07
C ASP A 52 7.59 -11.17 -8.11
N GLY A 53 8.27 -12.22 -8.57
CA GLY A 53 9.31 -12.91 -7.80
C GLY A 53 10.52 -12.06 -7.42
N VAL A 54 10.65 -10.83 -7.94
CA VAL A 54 11.76 -9.90 -7.67
C VAL A 54 11.30 -8.58 -7.03
N GLY A 55 10.06 -8.53 -6.53
CA GLY A 55 9.50 -7.36 -5.86
C GLY A 55 9.10 -6.22 -6.81
N GLY A 56 9.14 -6.46 -8.12
CA GLY A 56 8.54 -5.59 -9.12
C GLY A 56 7.02 -5.77 -9.16
N PRO A 57 6.25 -4.74 -9.49
CA PRO A 57 4.81 -4.86 -9.66
C PRO A 57 4.46 -5.76 -10.87
N ILE A 58 3.45 -6.63 -10.74
CA ILE A 58 2.97 -7.43 -11.89
C ILE A 58 1.93 -6.65 -12.68
N ASP A 59 2.24 -6.38 -13.95
CA ASP A 59 1.34 -5.81 -14.96
C ASP A 59 0.73 -6.87 -15.92
N ARG A 60 1.05 -8.16 -15.74
CA ARG A 60 0.74 -9.25 -16.70
C ARG A 60 -0.28 -10.27 -16.22
N VAL A 61 -0.94 -10.91 -17.20
CA VAL A 61 -1.83 -12.06 -17.04
C VAL A 61 -1.28 -13.28 -17.82
N PRO A 62 -1.20 -14.49 -17.22
CA PRO A 62 -1.53 -14.80 -15.84
C PRO A 62 -0.40 -14.33 -14.91
N PRO A 63 -0.73 -13.62 -13.81
CA PRO A 63 0.26 -13.28 -12.81
C PRO A 63 0.57 -14.56 -12.02
N GLN A 64 1.80 -15.08 -12.11
CA GLN A 64 2.34 -15.81 -10.97
C GLN A 64 2.91 -14.77 -10.03
N ALA A 65 2.06 -14.29 -9.12
CA ALA A 65 2.47 -13.56 -7.94
C ALA A 65 3.66 -14.29 -7.33
N GLY A 66 4.82 -13.66 -7.24
CA GLY A 66 5.95 -14.24 -6.50
C GLY A 66 5.89 -13.83 -5.04
N HIS A 67 5.43 -12.60 -4.79
CA HIS A 67 5.33 -12.04 -3.46
C HIS A 67 4.02 -11.24 -3.29
N VAL A 68 3.67 -11.02 -2.04
CA VAL A 68 2.61 -10.10 -1.62
C VAL A 68 3.19 -9.16 -0.59
N MET A 69 2.85 -7.88 -0.73
CA MET A 69 3.07 -6.88 0.30
C MET A 69 1.74 -6.58 0.99
N ALA A 70 1.72 -6.66 2.31
CA ALA A 70 0.62 -6.21 3.15
C ALA A 70 1.04 -4.95 3.93
N ILE A 71 0.17 -3.94 3.95
CA ILE A 71 0.45 -2.63 4.55
C ILE A 71 -0.53 -2.37 5.69
N PHE A 72 0.00 -1.94 6.82
CA PHE A 72 -0.73 -1.64 8.03
C PHE A 72 -0.28 -0.30 8.62
N MET A 73 -1.19 0.39 9.31
CA MET A 73 -0.92 1.68 9.94
C MET A 73 -1.75 1.85 11.21
N CYS A 74 -1.17 2.45 12.24
CA CYS A 74 -1.87 2.75 13.48
C CYS A 74 -2.96 3.80 13.24
N GLN A 75 -4.18 3.54 13.71
CA GLN A 75 -5.32 4.48 13.74
C GLN A 75 -6.00 4.50 15.13
N ASN A 76 -5.26 4.08 16.16
CA ASN A 76 -5.78 4.00 17.53
C ASN A 76 -5.88 5.39 18.16
N ASP A 77 -6.84 5.60 19.06
CA ASP A 77 -7.01 6.81 19.87
C ASP A 77 -6.20 6.69 21.18
N PRO A 78 -5.42 7.70 21.63
CA PRO A 78 -5.37 9.11 21.22
C PRO A 78 -4.49 9.44 20.00
N GLY A 79 -4.01 8.44 19.25
CA GLY A 79 -3.17 8.64 18.06
C GLY A 79 -1.74 9.05 18.39
N MET A 80 -1.15 9.88 17.51
CA MET A 80 0.22 10.42 17.63
C MET A 80 1.29 9.34 17.76
N CYS A 81 1.25 8.35 16.87
CA CYS A 81 2.13 7.18 16.92
C CYS A 81 3.30 7.26 15.93
N ASP A 82 3.60 8.46 15.44
CA ASP A 82 4.58 8.71 14.36
C ASP A 82 4.34 7.78 13.16
N GLU A 83 3.07 7.51 12.83
CA GLU A 83 2.67 6.56 11.81
C GLU A 83 3.04 6.97 10.38
N TRP A 84 3.48 8.22 10.19
CA TRP A 84 4.09 8.70 8.95
C TRP A 84 5.54 8.22 8.76
N SER A 85 6.26 7.90 9.84
CA SER A 85 7.68 7.56 9.79
C SER A 85 7.91 6.11 9.36
N PRO A 86 8.87 5.83 8.45
CA PRO A 86 9.19 4.46 8.05
C PRO A 86 9.85 3.61 9.12
N THR A 87 10.26 4.21 10.25
CA THR A 87 11.07 3.54 11.27
C THR A 87 10.55 3.68 12.69
N ALA A 88 9.61 4.60 12.96
CA ALA A 88 9.10 4.82 14.31
C ALA A 88 8.19 3.68 14.82
N GLY A 89 7.67 2.84 13.92
CA GLY A 89 6.86 1.67 14.27
C GLY A 89 5.37 1.95 14.46
N GLY A 90 4.89 3.12 14.05
CA GLY A 90 3.46 3.45 13.92
C GLY A 90 2.81 2.87 12.66
N ASN A 91 3.59 2.28 11.76
CA ASN A 91 3.11 1.56 10.57
C ASN A 91 3.95 0.30 10.30
N ARG A 92 3.50 -0.52 9.37
CA ARG A 92 4.22 -1.72 8.93
C ARG A 92 3.90 -2.07 7.49
N ALA A 93 4.94 -2.26 6.68
CA ALA A 93 4.85 -3.06 5.46
C ALA A 93 5.55 -4.41 5.65
N ILE A 94 4.92 -5.48 5.18
CA ILE A 94 5.44 -6.84 5.29
C ILE A 94 5.44 -7.46 3.90
N LEU A 95 6.58 -8.03 3.49
CA LEU A 95 6.76 -8.74 2.23
C LEU A 95 6.90 -10.23 2.49
N PHE A 96 6.10 -11.05 1.83
CA PHE A 96 6.19 -12.52 1.93
C PHE A 96 5.86 -13.19 0.59
N PRO A 97 6.26 -14.46 0.38
CA PRO A 97 5.87 -15.24 -0.79
C PRO A 97 4.35 -15.35 -0.92
N SER A 98 3.84 -15.44 -2.15
CA SER A 98 2.40 -15.55 -2.44
C SER A 98 1.78 -16.93 -2.19
N ASP A 99 2.61 -17.94 -1.91
CA ASP A 99 2.16 -19.32 -1.74
C ASP A 99 1.50 -19.55 -0.38
N GLY A 100 0.35 -20.24 -0.39
CA GLY A 100 -0.30 -20.71 0.83
C GLY A 100 -0.90 -19.62 1.73
N LEU A 101 -1.12 -18.41 1.19
CA LEU A 101 -1.72 -17.31 1.95
C LEU A 101 -3.16 -17.61 2.37
N ARG A 102 -3.53 -17.18 3.57
CA ARG A 102 -4.88 -17.31 4.13
C ARG A 102 -5.31 -15.99 4.76
N PRO A 103 -6.62 -15.73 4.86
CA PRO A 103 -7.14 -14.62 5.66
C PRO A 103 -6.54 -14.61 7.06
N MET A 104 -5.95 -13.49 7.47
CA MET A 104 -5.45 -13.32 8.83
C MET A 104 -6.61 -13.14 9.81
N PRO A 105 -6.66 -13.88 10.93
CA PRO A 105 -7.64 -13.62 11.98
C PRO A 105 -7.35 -12.27 12.65
N ALA A 106 -8.39 -11.46 12.83
CA ALA A 106 -8.31 -10.23 13.61
C ALA A 106 -8.05 -10.55 15.11
N PRO A 107 -7.26 -9.73 15.82
CA PRO A 107 -7.07 -9.85 17.26
C PRO A 107 -8.35 -9.52 18.06
N GLU A 108 -8.52 -10.21 19.19
CA GLU A 108 -9.61 -9.98 20.17
C GLU A 108 -9.03 -9.29 21.43
N PRO A 109 -9.76 -8.36 22.08
CA PRO A 109 -10.99 -7.71 21.63
C PRO A 109 -10.74 -6.63 20.56
N ASP A 110 -11.71 -6.43 19.69
CA ASP A 110 -11.66 -5.50 18.55
C ASP A 110 -12.12 -4.08 18.92
N GLU A 111 -11.41 -3.41 19.82
CA GLU A 111 -11.63 -1.97 20.11
C GLU A 111 -10.99 -1.06 19.05
N ALA A 112 -10.06 -1.59 18.25
CA ALA A 112 -9.32 -0.86 17.23
C ALA A 112 -10.04 -0.87 15.89
N VAL A 113 -9.86 0.17 15.06
CA VAL A 113 -10.36 0.14 13.68
C VAL A 113 -9.40 -0.67 12.81
N LEU A 114 -9.63 -1.98 12.69
CA LEU A 114 -8.69 -2.89 12.02
C LEU A 114 -8.80 -2.92 10.49
N HIS A 115 -9.92 -2.48 9.94
CA HIS A 115 -10.20 -2.52 8.50
C HIS A 115 -10.67 -1.16 8.00
N LEU A 116 -10.39 -0.85 6.73
CA LEU A 116 -10.99 0.28 6.04
C LEU A 116 -12.51 0.10 5.90
N GLY A 117 -13.25 1.20 5.79
CA GLY A 117 -14.71 1.17 5.62
C GLY A 117 -15.18 0.63 4.27
N ALA A 118 -14.27 0.46 3.31
CA ALA A 118 -14.55 -0.12 2.00
C ALA A 118 -13.34 -0.93 1.48
N VAL A 119 -13.64 -1.85 0.57
CA VAL A 119 -12.63 -2.55 -0.24
C VAL A 119 -12.70 -1.99 -1.65
N ASN A 120 -11.59 -1.47 -2.17
CA ASN A 120 -11.52 -0.95 -3.53
C ASN A 120 -10.76 -1.92 -4.42
N ALA A 121 -11.41 -2.37 -5.50
CA ALA A 121 -10.74 -3.09 -6.57
C ALA A 121 -9.81 -2.12 -7.33
N VAL A 122 -8.64 -2.63 -7.73
CA VAL A 122 -7.63 -1.86 -8.47
C VAL A 122 -7.53 -2.39 -9.90
N THR A 123 -7.58 -1.49 -10.88
CA THR A 123 -7.15 -1.75 -12.25
C THR A 123 -5.85 -1.02 -12.53
N LEU A 124 -4.90 -1.71 -13.17
CA LEU A 124 -3.62 -1.14 -13.58
C LEU A 124 -3.74 -0.53 -14.97
N VAL A 125 -3.30 0.73 -15.11
CA VAL A 125 -3.33 1.46 -16.37
C VAL A 125 -1.94 2.02 -16.67
N SER A 126 -1.27 1.46 -17.67
CA SER A 126 0.04 1.94 -18.12
C SER A 126 -0.12 3.04 -19.17
N LEU A 127 0.51 4.19 -18.93
CA LEU A 127 0.46 5.37 -19.78
C LEU A 127 1.87 5.75 -20.25
N PRO A 128 2.03 6.31 -21.46
CA PRO A 128 3.31 6.75 -21.99
C PRO A 128 3.76 8.10 -21.39
N SER A 129 3.41 8.37 -20.14
CA SER A 129 3.74 9.60 -19.42
C SER A 129 5.06 9.43 -18.65
N PRO A 130 5.83 10.51 -18.45
CA PRO A 130 7.16 10.43 -17.85
C PRO A 130 7.16 10.33 -16.31
N ASP A 131 6.10 10.80 -15.65
CA ASP A 131 5.96 10.89 -14.20
C ASP A 131 4.51 10.63 -13.76
N TYR A 132 4.28 10.62 -12.44
CA TYR A 132 2.99 10.32 -11.85
C TYR A 132 1.96 11.43 -12.08
N GLY A 133 2.28 12.69 -11.78
CA GLY A 133 1.40 13.82 -12.02
C GLY A 133 0.86 13.90 -13.45
N SER A 134 1.76 13.82 -14.45
CA SER A 134 1.37 13.84 -15.86
C SER A 134 0.49 12.65 -16.25
N ALA A 135 0.77 11.45 -15.70
CA ALA A 135 -0.02 10.26 -15.96
C ALA A 135 -1.46 10.40 -15.42
N ARG A 136 -1.62 10.99 -14.22
CA ARG A 136 -2.94 11.22 -13.62
C ARG A 136 -3.80 12.15 -14.47
N GLU A 137 -3.23 13.27 -14.92
CA GLU A 137 -3.91 14.23 -15.78
C GLU A 137 -4.31 13.60 -17.12
N GLU A 138 -3.39 12.84 -17.73
CA GLU A 138 -3.65 12.14 -18.98
C GLU A 138 -4.76 11.08 -18.82
N TRP A 139 -4.75 10.32 -17.73
CA TRP A 139 -5.78 9.35 -17.40
C TRP A 139 -7.16 9.99 -17.21
N ALA A 140 -7.22 11.07 -16.42
CA ALA A 140 -8.46 11.80 -16.17
C ALA A 140 -9.02 12.38 -17.47
N GLY A 141 -8.17 12.99 -18.31
CA GLY A 141 -8.56 13.54 -19.61
C GLY A 141 -9.09 12.48 -20.59
N ARG A 142 -8.51 11.27 -20.58
CA ARG A 142 -8.93 10.15 -21.45
C ARG A 142 -10.21 9.47 -20.96
N SER A 143 -10.35 9.30 -19.65
CA SER A 143 -11.45 8.52 -19.06
C SER A 143 -12.68 9.37 -18.71
N GLY A 144 -12.50 10.68 -18.51
CA GLY A 144 -13.54 11.58 -17.99
C GLY A 144 -13.81 11.41 -16.49
N ASN A 145 -13.02 10.60 -15.78
CA ASN A 145 -13.16 10.39 -14.34
C ASN A 145 -12.40 11.45 -13.53
N ASP A 146 -12.84 11.65 -12.29
CA ASP A 146 -12.17 12.50 -11.31
C ASP A 146 -10.84 11.89 -10.83
N LEU A 147 -9.83 12.73 -10.57
CA LEU A 147 -8.50 12.33 -10.09
C LEU A 147 -8.53 11.53 -8.79
N LYS A 148 -9.56 11.65 -7.96
CA LYS A 148 -9.75 10.83 -6.74
C LYS A 148 -9.94 9.33 -7.02
N HIS A 149 -10.22 8.97 -8.27
CA HIS A 149 -10.29 7.58 -8.71
C HIS A 149 -8.90 7.02 -9.07
N VAL A 150 -7.85 7.84 -9.07
CA VAL A 150 -6.47 7.33 -9.05
C VAL A 150 -6.15 6.97 -7.61
N LEU A 151 -5.82 5.70 -7.39
CA LEU A 151 -5.47 5.14 -6.08
C LEU A 151 -3.96 5.15 -5.84
N GLY A 152 -3.17 5.61 -6.81
CA GLY A 152 -1.72 5.68 -6.75
C GLY A 152 -1.02 5.21 -8.02
N GLN A 153 0.25 4.82 -7.90
CA GLN A 153 1.04 4.19 -8.95
C GLN A 153 1.76 2.94 -8.44
N LEU A 154 2.08 2.02 -9.36
CA LEU A 154 2.93 0.86 -9.10
C LEU A 154 4.32 1.07 -9.67
N GLY A 155 5.33 0.84 -8.84
CA GLY A 155 6.74 1.06 -9.20
C GLY A 155 7.02 2.51 -9.57
N GLY A 156 8.03 2.70 -10.42
CA GLY A 156 8.39 4.02 -10.93
C GLY A 156 9.18 4.85 -9.93
N ARG A 157 9.01 6.17 -9.97
CA ARG A 157 9.66 7.13 -9.06
C ARG A 157 8.61 7.75 -8.14
N PRO A 158 8.88 7.91 -6.84
CA PRO A 158 7.98 8.63 -5.95
C PRO A 158 7.76 10.06 -6.45
N GLU A 159 6.51 10.51 -6.43
CA GLU A 159 6.18 11.94 -6.50
C GLU A 159 6.07 12.45 -5.06
N TRP A 160 7.20 12.87 -4.50
CA TRP A 160 7.31 13.36 -3.13
C TRP A 160 6.47 14.63 -2.92
N LEU A 161 5.77 14.72 -1.78
CA LEU A 161 5.06 15.94 -1.36
C LEU A 161 5.97 16.86 -0.56
N GLN A 162 6.91 16.28 0.20
CA GLN A 162 7.88 16.96 1.04
C GLN A 162 9.31 16.60 0.59
N ASP A 163 10.20 16.27 1.52
CA ASP A 163 11.56 15.84 1.22
C ASP A 163 11.60 14.39 0.70
N ASP A 164 12.70 14.04 0.02
CA ASP A 164 12.96 12.65 -0.36
C ASP A 164 13.31 11.84 0.89
N GLU A 165 12.41 10.93 1.25
CA GLU A 165 12.54 10.04 2.41
C GLU A 165 12.72 8.58 1.99
N THR A 166 13.34 8.33 0.82
CA THR A 166 13.60 6.97 0.33
C THR A 166 14.30 6.13 1.42
N PRO A 167 13.66 5.06 1.92
CA PRO A 167 14.22 4.30 3.02
C PRO A 167 15.44 3.49 2.55
N THR A 168 16.39 3.30 3.47
CA THR A 168 17.51 2.38 3.27
C THR A 168 17.19 1.03 3.88
N CYS A 169 17.53 -0.05 3.17
CA CYS A 169 17.32 -1.39 3.64
C CYS A 169 18.14 -1.64 4.93
N PRO A 170 17.54 -2.07 6.04
CA PRO A 170 18.26 -2.28 7.30
C PRO A 170 19.27 -3.44 7.23
N THR A 171 19.16 -4.32 6.23
CA THR A 171 20.05 -5.47 6.04
C THR A 171 21.24 -5.16 5.13
N CYS A 172 21.00 -4.59 3.95
CA CYS A 172 22.04 -4.38 2.94
C CYS A 172 22.43 -2.91 2.72
N THR A 173 21.82 -1.99 3.47
CA THR A 173 22.08 -0.54 3.47
C THR A 173 21.89 0.18 2.12
N ARG A 174 21.32 -0.50 1.11
CA ARG A 174 20.98 0.10 -0.18
C ARG A 174 19.64 0.82 -0.10
N PRO A 175 19.42 1.89 -0.88
CA PRO A 175 18.09 2.44 -1.09
C PRO A 175 17.11 1.36 -1.53
N MET A 176 15.89 1.40 -1.01
CA MET A 176 14.82 0.48 -1.37
C MET A 176 14.09 0.98 -2.61
N ASP A 177 13.56 0.05 -3.42
CA ASP A 177 12.81 0.39 -4.61
C ASP A 177 11.36 0.71 -4.25
N LEU A 178 10.77 1.72 -4.92
CA LEU A 178 9.35 2.02 -4.78
C LEU A 178 8.55 0.83 -5.31
N VAL A 179 7.65 0.31 -4.49
CA VAL A 179 6.68 -0.73 -4.88
C VAL A 179 5.37 -0.08 -5.27
N ALA A 180 4.88 0.83 -4.45
CA ALA A 180 3.67 1.58 -4.73
C ALA A 180 3.70 2.96 -4.07
N GLN A 181 3.13 3.93 -4.77
CA GLN A 181 2.60 5.14 -4.16
C GLN A 181 1.09 4.95 -4.01
N LEU A 182 0.51 5.40 -2.90
CA LEU A 182 -0.90 5.22 -2.55
C LEU A 182 -1.54 6.57 -2.23
N GLU A 183 -2.72 6.80 -2.80
CA GLU A 183 -3.61 7.90 -2.43
C GLU A 183 -4.60 7.42 -1.36
N GLU A 184 -5.22 8.33 -0.61
CA GLU A 184 -6.20 8.00 0.44
C GLU A 184 -7.37 7.16 -0.11
N GLY A 185 -7.82 7.46 -1.32
CA GLY A 185 -8.91 6.76 -2.02
C GLY A 185 -10.06 7.68 -2.42
N PRO A 186 -11.12 7.14 -3.05
CA PRO A 186 -12.13 7.94 -3.73
C PRO A 186 -13.21 8.54 -2.81
N ASP A 187 -13.31 8.04 -1.57
CA ASP A 187 -14.29 8.44 -0.56
C ASP A 187 -13.62 8.58 0.81
N HIS A 188 -13.51 9.82 1.30
CA HIS A 188 -12.93 10.18 2.60
C HIS A 188 -13.50 9.37 3.78
N ALA A 189 -14.77 8.96 3.75
CA ALA A 189 -15.37 8.23 4.87
C ALA A 189 -14.88 6.78 4.99
N THR A 190 -14.27 6.24 3.93
CA THR A 190 -13.82 4.84 3.85
C THR A 190 -12.37 4.68 3.42
N ALA A 191 -11.71 5.80 3.12
CA ALA A 191 -10.35 5.93 2.64
C ALA A 191 -9.31 5.67 3.74
N MET A 192 -8.06 5.48 3.31
CA MET A 192 -6.90 5.57 4.20
C MET A 192 -6.79 7.02 4.70
N ASN A 193 -6.24 7.20 5.90
CA ASN A 193 -6.05 8.52 6.50
C ASN A 193 -4.57 8.92 6.48
N PHE A 194 -4.20 9.77 5.54
CA PHE A 194 -2.88 10.38 5.39
C PHE A 194 -2.96 11.90 5.63
N GLY A 195 -3.82 12.34 6.55
CA GLY A 195 -3.95 13.77 6.89
C GLY A 195 -4.85 14.58 5.94
N GLY A 196 -5.65 13.93 5.09
CA GLY A 196 -6.71 14.54 4.28
C GLY A 196 -6.29 15.06 2.91
N CYS A 197 -4.98 15.17 2.66
CA CYS A 197 -4.37 15.50 1.37
C CYS A 197 -3.04 14.76 1.16
N GLY A 198 -2.76 13.73 1.96
CA GLY A 198 -1.48 13.06 1.94
C GLY A 198 -1.38 11.92 0.94
N THR A 199 -0.15 11.48 0.77
CA THR A 199 0.23 10.39 -0.11
C THR A 199 1.17 9.46 0.65
N ALA A 200 0.96 8.16 0.50
CA ALA A 200 1.82 7.16 1.09
C ALA A 200 2.71 6.45 0.07
N PHE A 201 3.82 5.90 0.55
CA PHE A 201 4.85 5.28 -0.25
C PHE A 201 5.28 3.97 0.41
N ALA A 202 5.18 2.88 -0.35
CA ALA A 202 5.58 1.55 0.05
C ALA A 202 6.82 1.14 -0.74
N PHE A 203 7.85 0.69 -0.04
CA PHE A 203 9.15 0.33 -0.60
C PHE A 203 9.52 -1.11 -0.26
N ALA A 204 10.33 -1.74 -1.12
CA ALA A 204 10.88 -3.06 -0.87
C ALA A 204 12.37 -3.16 -1.23
N CYS A 205 13.07 -4.02 -0.50
CA CYS A 205 14.34 -4.58 -0.92
C CYS A 205 14.13 -6.09 -1.09
N ALA A 206 13.75 -6.50 -2.30
CA ALA A 206 13.40 -7.89 -2.59
C ALA A 206 14.52 -8.89 -2.22
N PRO A 207 15.82 -8.64 -2.50
CA PRO A 207 16.88 -9.57 -2.11
C PRO A 207 17.02 -9.81 -0.61
N CYS A 208 16.56 -8.86 0.22
CA CYS A 208 16.61 -8.96 1.69
C CYS A 208 15.24 -9.25 2.31
N ALA A 209 14.20 -9.42 1.49
CA ALA A 209 12.81 -9.52 1.92
C ALA A 209 12.40 -8.43 2.94
N GLN A 210 12.93 -7.22 2.77
CA GLN A 210 12.60 -6.08 3.63
C GLN A 210 11.56 -5.20 2.93
N ALA A 211 10.64 -4.63 3.71
CA ALA A 211 9.65 -3.68 3.26
C ALA A 211 9.56 -2.50 4.23
N ALA A 212 9.22 -1.33 3.71
CA ALA A 212 9.04 -0.11 4.47
C ALA A 212 7.84 0.67 3.93
N PHE A 213 7.19 1.44 4.79
CA PHE A 213 6.05 2.27 4.45
C PHE A 213 6.17 3.61 5.17
N LEU A 214 5.81 4.70 4.50
CA LEU A 214 5.75 6.05 5.07
C LEU A 214 4.67 6.84 4.33
N TRP A 215 4.25 7.97 4.89
CA TRP A 215 3.37 8.90 4.18
C TRP A 215 3.72 10.36 4.49
N GLN A 216 3.33 11.26 3.59
CA GLN A 216 3.55 12.71 3.68
C GLN A 216 2.24 13.45 3.45
N CYS A 217 2.09 14.64 4.02
CA CYS A 217 0.95 15.55 3.80
C CYS A 217 1.34 17.03 3.88
#